data_AF-A0A9P7GPZ6-F1
#
_entry.id   AF-A0A9P7GPZ6-F1
#
_cell.length_a   1.000
_cell.length_b   1.000
_cell.length_c   1.000
_cell.angle_alpha   90.00
_cell.angle_beta   90.00
_cell.angle_gamma   90.00
#
_symmetry.space_group_name_H-M   'P 1'
#
loop_
_entity.id
_entity.type
_entity.pdbx_description
1 polymer ?
#
loop_
_entity_poly.entity_id
_entity_poly.type
_entity_poly.pdbx_seq_one_letter_code
_entity_poly.pdbx_strand_id
1 'polypeptide(L)'
;MGTVLSVASCGGPIIPFRGGRVDATKAGPDTVPEPYEDLEDHIESFKRQGFTKTEMIGLVACGHTLGGVRKVDFPDIIPESGPDFENFDRTEFKFDNAVVTEFLDDTTANPLVRTFNETNRSDLRIFGSDKNVTMRRLASPDQFSKTCSSLFERMINTVPKGVKLTDTVDPFENKVSGVSLFPQNGTLVLQATLRRISANPKRSVKLFWQERQKQGSSACNSSGCSVNPTKTTTYSASFFGKLRGVKEFTNYEFRAQIPLGASVSKFWFTVDEGSGAKTVENGGGRYEIEQDTVVYDPARTTIASAGVDGKVLVVGVRTEQAAGAKVSVETYQGDTPNYIPIIQNIDLQLDAKNPPKDGYTFFTGTISSSASYLHVNAVVGGKKIRQFVDSKDLIL
;
A
#
# COMPACT_ATOMS: atom_id res chain seq x y z
N MET A 1 4.85 -7.99 2.88
CA MET A 1 5.03 -6.52 2.89
C MET A 1 5.66 -6.04 4.18
N GLY A 2 5.14 -6.43 5.36
CA GLY A 2 5.72 -6.08 6.67
C GLY A 2 7.24 -6.27 6.74
N THR A 3 7.75 -7.47 6.49
CA THR A 3 9.20 -7.77 6.47
C THR A 3 10.01 -6.78 5.62
N VAL A 4 9.55 -6.46 4.41
CA VAL A 4 10.24 -5.54 3.49
C VAL A 4 10.33 -4.14 4.06
N LEU A 5 9.23 -3.65 4.65
CA LEU A 5 9.18 -2.32 5.23
C LEU A 5 10.01 -2.24 6.52
N SER A 6 9.88 -3.24 7.41
CA SER A 6 10.60 -3.30 8.68
C SER A 6 12.11 -3.33 8.48
N VAL A 7 12.63 -4.23 7.63
CA VAL A 7 14.07 -4.34 7.36
C VAL A 7 14.62 -3.03 6.82
N ALA A 8 13.96 -2.43 5.82
CA ALA A 8 14.40 -1.16 5.26
C ALA A 8 14.30 0.01 6.26
N SER A 9 13.27 0.05 7.10
CA SER A 9 13.13 1.05 8.17
C SER A 9 14.24 0.98 9.23
N CYS A 10 14.79 -0.21 9.47
CA CYS A 10 15.94 -0.43 10.34
C CYS A 10 17.30 -0.24 9.64
N GLY A 11 17.32 0.29 8.41
CA GLY A 11 18.55 0.53 7.65
C GLY A 11 19.08 -0.68 6.86
N GLY A 12 18.29 -1.75 6.79
CA GLY A 12 18.62 -2.97 6.06
C GLY A 12 18.46 -2.87 4.54
N PRO A 13 18.75 -3.96 3.83
CA PRO A 13 18.66 -3.99 2.37
C PRO A 13 17.21 -3.86 1.88
N ILE A 14 17.08 -3.44 0.62
CA ILE A 14 15.80 -3.55 -0.08
C ILE A 14 15.57 -4.98 -0.51
N ILE A 15 14.44 -5.54 -0.08
CA ILE A 15 13.96 -6.86 -0.45
C ILE A 15 12.93 -6.69 -1.58
N PRO A 16 13.13 -7.28 -2.76
CA PRO A 16 12.14 -7.25 -3.83
C PRO A 16 10.81 -7.83 -3.36
N PHE A 17 9.73 -7.04 -3.50
CA PHE A 17 8.39 -7.46 -3.10
C PHE A 17 7.56 -7.82 -4.32
N ARG A 18 6.88 -8.97 -4.27
CA ARG A 18 5.93 -9.43 -5.29
C ARG A 18 4.55 -9.60 -4.69
N GLY A 19 3.51 -9.21 -5.43
CA GLY A 19 2.10 -9.42 -5.06
C GLY A 19 1.58 -10.78 -5.54
N GLY A 20 0.29 -11.05 -5.31
CA GLY A 20 -0.40 -12.24 -5.84
C GLY A 20 -0.50 -13.43 -4.89
N ARG A 21 -0.15 -13.28 -3.61
CA ARG A 21 -0.47 -14.28 -2.58
C ARG A 21 -2.00 -14.38 -2.43
N VAL A 22 -2.48 -15.60 -2.21
CA VAL A 22 -3.90 -15.90 -1.99
C VAL A 22 -4.09 -16.14 -0.50
N ASP A 23 -5.10 -15.50 0.09
CA ASP A 23 -5.39 -15.63 1.51
C ASP A 23 -5.73 -17.08 1.87
N ALA A 24 -5.13 -17.57 2.96
CA ALA A 24 -5.44 -18.88 3.49
C ALA A 24 -6.83 -18.88 4.14
N THR A 25 -7.62 -19.92 3.86
CA THR A 25 -8.96 -20.08 4.43
C THR A 25 -8.99 -20.99 5.66
N LYS A 26 -7.85 -21.57 6.01
CA LYS A 26 -7.65 -22.48 7.14
C LYS A 26 -6.24 -22.31 7.69
N ALA A 27 -6.04 -22.72 8.94
CA ALA A 27 -4.72 -22.79 9.54
C ALA A 27 -3.79 -23.75 8.76
N GLY A 28 -2.50 -23.40 8.72
CA GLY A 28 -1.46 -24.29 8.23
C GLY A 28 -1.05 -25.32 9.29
N PRO A 29 -0.20 -26.30 8.92
CA PRO A 29 0.41 -27.20 9.88
C PRO A 29 1.40 -26.46 10.80
N ASP A 30 1.61 -26.99 12.01
CA ASP A 30 2.61 -26.48 12.95
C ASP A 30 4.01 -26.90 12.47
N THR A 31 4.71 -25.99 11.78
CA THR A 31 6.03 -26.26 11.16
C THR A 31 7.09 -25.23 11.51
N VAL A 32 6.84 -24.39 12.52
CA VAL A 32 7.80 -23.39 12.98
C VAL A 32 8.83 -24.08 13.87
N PRO A 33 10.13 -24.01 13.56
CA PRO A 33 11.14 -24.62 14.40
C PRO A 33 11.22 -23.94 15.77
N GLU A 34 11.36 -24.75 16.82
CA GLU A 34 11.39 -24.32 18.21
C GLU A 34 12.83 -24.32 18.77
N PRO A 35 13.14 -23.49 19.78
CA PRO A 35 14.51 -23.32 20.25
C PRO A 35 15.08 -24.57 20.96
N TYR A 36 14.22 -25.47 21.44
CA TYR A 36 14.62 -26.71 22.11
C TYR A 36 14.87 -27.90 21.18
N GLU A 37 14.45 -27.80 19.91
CA GLU A 37 14.66 -28.87 18.92
C GLU A 37 16.14 -29.08 18.63
N ASP A 38 16.49 -30.28 18.16
CA ASP A 38 17.88 -30.57 17.81
C ASP A 38 18.25 -30.01 16.42
N LEU A 39 19.55 -30.03 16.12
CA LEU A 39 20.08 -29.46 14.87
C LEU A 39 19.57 -30.21 13.62
N GLU A 40 19.31 -31.52 13.72
CA GLU A 40 18.82 -32.30 12.58
C GLU A 40 17.38 -31.92 12.25
N ASP A 41 16.55 -31.72 13.29
CA ASP A 41 15.19 -31.21 13.17
C ASP A 41 15.16 -29.80 12.57
N HIS A 42 16.03 -28.89 13.03
CA HIS A 42 16.17 -27.55 12.43
C HIS A 42 16.54 -27.65 10.94
N ILE A 43 17.55 -28.44 10.59
CA ILE A 43 17.98 -28.63 9.20
C ILE A 43 16.84 -29.14 8.34
N GLU A 44 16.10 -30.14 8.82
CA GLU A 44 14.99 -30.72 8.06
C GLU A 44 13.82 -29.74 7.93
N SER A 45 13.51 -28.94 8.96
CA SER A 45 12.46 -27.92 8.90
C SER A 45 12.76 -26.84 7.86
N PHE A 46 13.98 -26.31 7.83
CA PHE A 46 14.40 -25.35 6.80
C PHE A 46 14.48 -25.97 5.41
N LYS A 47 14.91 -27.24 5.32
CA LYS A 47 14.95 -27.97 4.05
C LYS A 47 13.56 -28.19 3.45
N ARG A 48 12.54 -28.47 4.25
CA ARG A 48 11.14 -28.55 3.80
C ARG A 48 10.64 -27.23 3.19
N GLN A 49 11.19 -26.11 3.65
CA GLN A 49 10.91 -24.76 3.14
C GLN A 49 11.82 -24.38 1.94
N GLY A 50 12.69 -25.28 1.50
CA GLY A 50 13.56 -25.08 0.33
C GLY A 50 14.89 -24.38 0.64
N PHE A 51 15.36 -24.42 1.89
CA PHE A 51 16.63 -23.83 2.31
C PHE A 51 17.67 -24.90 2.64
N THR A 52 18.92 -24.67 2.21
CA THR A 52 20.05 -25.52 2.61
C THR A 52 20.51 -25.21 4.04
N LYS A 53 21.36 -26.06 4.63
CA LYS A 53 21.98 -25.80 5.94
C LYS A 53 22.71 -24.46 6.01
N THR A 54 23.46 -24.10 4.96
CA THR A 54 24.14 -22.79 4.89
C THR A 54 23.15 -21.62 4.84
N GLU A 55 22.02 -21.80 4.17
CA GLU A 55 20.97 -20.79 4.07
C GLU A 55 20.15 -20.68 5.36
N MET A 56 19.97 -21.78 6.10
CA MET A 56 19.42 -21.78 7.46
C MET A 56 20.27 -20.89 8.38
N ILE A 57 21.59 -21.10 8.44
CA ILE A 57 22.49 -20.26 9.25
C ILE A 57 22.33 -18.78 8.86
N GLY A 58 22.33 -18.51 7.55
CA GLY A 58 22.14 -17.16 7.03
C GLY A 58 20.78 -16.57 7.42
N LEU A 59 19.68 -17.30 7.26
CA LEU A 59 18.33 -16.82 7.58
C LEU A 59 18.16 -16.52 9.06
N VAL A 60 18.65 -17.40 9.95
CA VAL A 60 18.59 -17.17 11.39
C VAL A 60 19.41 -15.94 11.76
N ALA A 61 20.65 -15.82 11.28
CA ALA A 61 21.47 -14.63 11.54
C ALA A 61 20.84 -13.34 10.97
N CYS A 62 20.26 -13.40 9.77
CA CYS A 62 19.58 -12.26 9.16
C CYS A 62 18.30 -11.86 9.91
N GLY A 63 17.57 -12.82 10.47
CA GLY A 63 16.37 -12.55 11.28
C GLY A 63 16.71 -11.99 12.64
N HIS A 64 17.67 -12.62 13.33
CA HIS A 64 18.06 -12.31 14.71
C HIS A 64 19.05 -11.14 14.82
N THR A 65 19.28 -10.36 13.76
CA THR A 65 19.83 -9.00 13.95
C THR A 65 18.76 -8.01 14.44
N LEU A 66 17.47 -8.35 14.34
CA LEU A 66 16.38 -7.50 14.83
C LEU A 66 15.52 -8.25 15.85
N GLY A 67 15.19 -7.55 16.94
CA GLY A 67 14.29 -8.05 17.96
C GLY A 67 14.99 -8.87 19.03
N GLY A 68 14.24 -9.80 19.63
CA GLY A 68 14.67 -10.50 20.82
C GLY A 68 13.61 -11.45 21.35
N VAL A 69 13.87 -12.01 22.52
CA VAL A 69 13.00 -12.96 23.21
C VAL A 69 12.21 -12.24 24.30
N ARG A 70 10.92 -12.57 24.44
CA ARG A 70 10.09 -12.11 25.58
C ARG A 70 10.02 -13.20 26.64
N LYS A 71 10.28 -12.83 27.89
CA LYS A 71 10.28 -13.76 29.03
C LYS A 71 8.93 -14.43 29.28
N VAL A 72 7.82 -13.71 29.05
CA VAL A 72 6.47 -14.23 29.22
C VAL A 72 6.15 -15.39 28.27
N ASP A 73 6.76 -15.39 27.08
CA ASP A 73 6.56 -16.44 26.09
C ASP A 73 7.60 -17.58 26.25
N PHE A 74 8.81 -17.24 26.70
CA PHE A 74 9.94 -18.17 26.82
C PHE A 74 10.68 -18.03 28.18
N PRO A 75 10.08 -18.47 29.29
CA PRO A 75 10.68 -18.34 30.62
C PRO A 75 11.92 -19.24 30.81
N ASP A 76 12.07 -20.28 30.00
CA ASP A 76 13.23 -21.19 30.04
C ASP A 76 14.44 -20.65 29.24
N ILE A 77 14.31 -19.48 28.60
CA ILE A 77 15.39 -18.80 27.91
C ILE A 77 15.94 -17.66 28.76
N ILE A 78 15.05 -16.81 29.28
CA ILE A 78 15.40 -15.65 30.11
C ILE A 78 15.11 -15.99 31.58
N PRO A 79 16.12 -15.93 32.48
CA PRO A 79 15.90 -16.29 33.88
C PRO A 79 14.87 -15.37 34.54
N GLU A 80 14.22 -15.84 35.61
CA GLU A 80 13.16 -15.09 36.32
C GLU A 80 13.63 -13.68 36.77
N SER A 81 14.88 -13.58 37.23
CA SER A 81 15.52 -12.31 37.62
C SER A 81 15.94 -11.41 36.45
N GLY A 82 15.78 -11.87 35.22
CA GLY A 82 16.14 -11.17 33.99
C GLY A 82 15.07 -10.17 33.52
N PRO A 83 15.38 -9.40 32.46
CA PRO A 83 14.44 -8.44 31.88
C PRO A 83 13.21 -9.14 31.28
N ASP A 84 12.16 -8.38 30.97
CA ASP A 84 10.98 -8.94 30.29
C ASP A 84 11.21 -9.18 28.80
N PHE A 85 12.22 -8.52 28.22
CA PHE A 85 12.65 -8.65 26.83
C PHE A 85 14.17 -8.57 26.73
N GLU A 86 14.77 -9.47 25.95
CA GLU A 86 16.22 -9.53 25.74
C GLU A 86 16.54 -9.60 24.24
N ASN A 87 17.31 -8.62 23.75
CA ASN A 87 17.65 -8.49 22.34
C ASN A 87 18.62 -9.59 21.87
N PHE A 88 18.57 -9.92 20.58
CA PHE A 88 19.49 -10.88 19.98
C PHE A 88 20.91 -10.32 19.75
N ASP A 89 21.08 -9.00 19.66
CA ASP A 89 22.36 -8.32 19.64
C ASP A 89 22.27 -6.97 20.38
N ARG A 90 23.35 -6.18 20.40
CA ARG A 90 23.40 -4.90 21.11
C ARG A 90 22.96 -3.69 20.28
N THR A 91 22.62 -3.87 19.00
CA THR A 91 22.32 -2.77 18.08
C THR A 91 20.81 -2.63 17.90
N GLU A 92 20.15 -2.15 18.96
CA GLU A 92 18.70 -1.99 18.98
C GLU A 92 18.17 -1.22 17.74
N PHE A 93 17.21 -1.84 17.05
CA PHE A 93 16.52 -1.30 15.87
C PHE A 93 17.41 -1.06 14.64
N LYS A 94 18.61 -1.64 14.58
CA LYS A 94 19.49 -1.55 13.40
C LYS A 94 19.61 -2.90 12.74
N PHE A 95 19.42 -2.90 11.42
CA PHE A 95 19.71 -4.08 10.61
C PHE A 95 21.18 -4.02 10.21
N ASP A 96 22.05 -4.65 11.00
CA ASP A 96 23.48 -4.72 10.78
C ASP A 96 24.01 -6.14 11.04
N ASN A 97 25.32 -6.33 11.11
CA ASN A 97 25.92 -7.64 11.30
C ASN A 97 26.40 -7.88 12.74
N ALA A 98 25.88 -7.14 13.74
CA ALA A 98 26.29 -7.26 15.14
C ALA A 98 26.03 -8.67 15.69
N VAL A 99 24.86 -9.26 15.45
CA VAL A 99 24.57 -10.66 15.82
C VAL A 99 25.65 -11.65 15.33
N VAL A 100 26.29 -11.36 14.20
CA VAL A 100 27.38 -12.17 13.63
C VAL A 100 28.72 -11.87 14.27
N THR A 101 29.12 -10.59 14.34
CA THR A 101 30.43 -10.21 14.86
C THR A 101 30.54 -10.52 16.34
N GLU A 102 29.50 -10.26 17.11
CA GLU A 102 29.47 -10.54 18.53
C GLU A 102 29.45 -12.06 18.82
N PHE A 103 28.87 -12.87 17.93
CA PHE A 103 28.94 -14.33 18.05
C PHE A 103 30.37 -14.83 17.80
N LEU A 104 31.06 -14.28 16.80
CA LEU A 104 32.40 -14.72 16.42
C LEU A 104 33.49 -14.29 17.39
N ASP A 105 33.32 -13.19 18.11
CA ASP A 105 34.26 -12.68 19.12
C ASP A 105 33.92 -13.12 20.56
N ASP A 106 32.89 -13.97 20.71
CA ASP A 106 32.37 -14.44 21.99
C ASP A 106 31.90 -13.31 22.94
N THR A 107 31.46 -12.18 22.39
CA THR A 107 30.87 -11.08 23.18
C THR A 107 29.35 -11.00 23.12
N THR A 108 28.67 -11.77 22.25
CA THR A 108 27.21 -11.73 21.98
C THR A 108 26.31 -11.57 23.20
N ALA A 109 25.25 -10.76 23.08
CA ALA A 109 24.17 -10.71 24.07
C ALA A 109 23.02 -11.68 23.77
N ASN A 110 23.12 -12.47 22.68
CA ASN A 110 22.03 -13.30 22.19
C ASN A 110 21.60 -14.35 23.24
N PRO A 111 20.35 -14.29 23.75
CA PRO A 111 19.88 -15.23 24.76
C PRO A 111 19.80 -16.67 24.23
N LEU A 112 19.60 -16.88 22.93
CA LEU A 112 19.62 -18.20 22.28
C LEU A 112 21.04 -18.74 22.05
N VAL A 113 22.08 -17.96 22.39
CA VAL A 113 23.47 -18.44 22.44
C VAL A 113 23.88 -18.74 23.88
N ARG A 114 23.44 -17.90 24.84
CA ARG A 114 23.97 -17.90 26.20
C ARG A 114 23.05 -18.42 27.29
N THR A 115 21.79 -18.72 26.99
CA THR A 115 20.83 -19.14 28.02
C THR A 115 21.36 -20.28 28.89
N PHE A 116 20.94 -20.30 30.16
CA PHE A 116 21.30 -21.32 31.14
C PHE A 116 20.80 -22.72 30.74
N ASN A 117 19.70 -22.79 30.01
CA ASN A 117 19.16 -24.05 29.49
C ASN A 117 19.83 -24.40 28.16
N GLU A 118 20.79 -25.33 28.20
CA GLU A 118 21.59 -25.68 27.01
C GLU A 118 20.74 -26.21 25.85
N THR A 119 19.62 -26.88 26.15
CA THR A 119 18.67 -27.36 25.14
C THR A 119 18.07 -26.20 24.35
N ASN A 120 17.89 -25.03 24.96
CA ASN A 120 17.34 -23.84 24.29
C ASN A 120 18.39 -23.00 23.53
N ARG A 121 19.68 -23.41 23.50
CA ARG A 121 20.73 -22.67 22.79
C ARG A 121 20.71 -22.88 21.26
N SER A 122 19.56 -22.66 20.61
CA SER A 122 19.37 -22.93 19.18
C SER A 122 20.35 -22.17 18.30
N ASP A 123 20.57 -20.90 18.57
CA ASP A 123 21.44 -20.05 17.76
C ASP A 123 22.89 -20.51 17.88
N LEU A 124 23.35 -20.89 19.08
CA LEU A 124 24.68 -21.49 19.26
C LEU A 124 24.86 -22.74 18.38
N ARG A 125 23.88 -23.65 18.41
CA ARG A 125 23.91 -24.89 17.62
C ARG A 125 23.91 -24.60 16.12
N ILE A 126 23.01 -23.73 15.66
CA ILE A 126 22.84 -23.39 14.25
C ILE A 126 24.07 -22.65 13.72
N PHE A 127 24.48 -21.56 14.37
CA PHE A 127 25.63 -20.74 13.95
C PHE A 127 26.94 -21.54 13.95
N GLY A 128 27.10 -22.44 14.93
CA GLY A 128 28.24 -23.35 15.06
C GLY A 128 28.24 -24.54 14.09
N SER A 129 27.11 -24.83 13.45
CA SER A 129 26.88 -26.11 12.78
C SER A 129 27.77 -26.38 11.56
N ASP A 130 28.37 -25.34 10.97
CA ASP A 130 29.31 -25.44 9.85
C ASP A 130 30.74 -25.01 10.22
N LYS A 131 31.10 -25.09 11.51
CA LYS A 131 32.39 -24.61 12.05
C LYS A 131 32.58 -23.11 11.82
N ASN A 132 31.49 -22.35 11.94
CA ASN A 132 31.41 -20.90 11.77
C ASN A 132 31.81 -20.40 10.37
N VAL A 133 31.85 -21.25 9.35
CA VAL A 133 32.23 -20.85 7.99
C VAL A 133 31.26 -19.81 7.44
N THR A 134 29.96 -20.05 7.60
CA THR A 134 28.93 -19.09 7.16
C THR A 134 28.96 -17.82 8.00
N MET A 135 29.08 -17.91 9.32
CA MET A 135 29.16 -16.74 10.19
C MET A 135 30.36 -15.86 9.83
N ARG A 136 31.55 -16.44 9.60
CA ARG A 136 32.74 -15.69 9.18
C ARG A 136 32.52 -14.96 7.84
N ARG A 137 31.80 -15.55 6.89
CA ARG A 137 31.43 -14.88 5.63
C ARG A 137 30.48 -13.70 5.87
N LEU A 138 29.54 -13.86 6.79
CA LEU A 138 28.56 -12.84 7.16
C LEU A 138 29.12 -11.72 8.04
N ALA A 139 30.35 -11.84 8.53
CA ALA A 139 31.02 -10.79 9.31
C ALA A 139 31.33 -9.51 8.51
N SER A 140 31.20 -9.53 7.18
CA SER A 140 31.25 -8.33 6.35
C SER A 140 29.86 -7.70 6.24
N PRO A 141 29.68 -6.40 6.56
CA PRO A 141 28.38 -5.72 6.43
C PRO A 141 27.77 -5.83 5.03
N ASP A 142 28.59 -5.71 3.99
CA ASP A 142 28.14 -5.84 2.59
C ASP A 142 27.67 -7.25 2.27
N GLN A 143 28.38 -8.28 2.74
CA GLN A 143 28.00 -9.67 2.51
C GLN A 143 26.76 -10.06 3.31
N PHE A 144 26.66 -9.56 4.55
CA PHE A 144 25.47 -9.70 5.38
C PHE A 144 24.25 -9.14 4.66
N SER A 145 24.29 -7.85 4.31
CA SER A 145 23.20 -7.16 3.62
C SER A 145 22.77 -7.84 2.32
N LYS A 146 23.73 -8.25 1.46
CA LYS A 146 23.44 -8.98 0.22
C LYS A 146 22.82 -10.35 0.47
N THR A 147 23.36 -11.10 1.43
CA THR A 147 22.86 -12.44 1.77
C THR A 147 21.44 -12.33 2.33
N CYS A 148 21.20 -11.42 3.27
CA CYS A 148 19.89 -11.23 3.89
C CYS A 148 18.82 -10.77 2.89
N SER A 149 19.16 -9.85 1.97
CA SER A 149 18.25 -9.45 0.89
C SER A 149 17.77 -10.65 0.07
N SER A 150 18.73 -11.49 -0.36
CA SER A 150 18.44 -12.66 -1.20
C SER A 150 17.65 -13.75 -0.45
N LEU A 151 18.04 -14.05 0.79
CA LEU A 151 17.39 -15.07 1.60
C LEU A 151 15.97 -14.65 1.99
N PHE A 152 15.76 -13.41 2.42
CA PHE A 152 14.43 -12.91 2.73
C PHE A 152 13.54 -12.81 1.50
N GLU A 153 14.06 -12.42 0.34
CA GLU A 153 13.28 -12.44 -0.90
C GLU A 153 12.76 -13.86 -1.18
N ARG A 154 13.63 -14.88 -1.10
CA ARG A 154 13.24 -16.27 -1.30
C ARG A 154 12.23 -16.74 -0.24
N MET A 155 12.46 -16.40 1.02
CA MET A 155 11.56 -16.75 2.12
C MET A 155 10.16 -16.19 1.89
N ILE A 156 10.03 -14.88 1.65
CA ILE A 156 8.71 -14.29 1.46
C ILE A 156 8.05 -14.72 0.15
N ASN A 157 8.82 -15.11 -0.87
CA ASN A 157 8.31 -15.57 -2.16
C ASN A 157 8.03 -17.08 -2.21
N THR A 158 8.20 -17.80 -1.10
CA THR A 158 7.74 -19.17 -0.96
C THR A 158 6.21 -19.18 -0.90
N VAL A 159 5.57 -19.80 -1.89
CA VAL A 159 4.11 -19.85 -2.03
C VAL A 159 3.63 -21.25 -2.43
N PRO A 160 2.36 -21.60 -2.13
CA PRO A 160 1.78 -22.87 -2.56
C PRO A 160 1.86 -23.09 -4.07
N LYS A 161 1.88 -24.37 -4.48
CA LYS A 161 1.87 -24.76 -5.89
C LYS A 161 0.66 -24.14 -6.61
N GLY A 162 0.92 -23.54 -7.78
CA GLY A 162 -0.11 -22.91 -8.61
C GLY A 162 -0.32 -21.42 -8.34
N VAL A 163 0.18 -20.88 -7.22
CA VAL A 163 0.21 -19.43 -6.99
C VAL A 163 1.27 -18.81 -7.90
N LYS A 164 0.87 -17.82 -8.69
CA LYS A 164 1.77 -17.03 -9.53
C LYS A 164 1.95 -15.65 -8.93
N LEU A 165 3.16 -15.39 -8.45
CA LEU A 165 3.52 -14.06 -7.98
C LEU A 165 3.68 -13.10 -9.17
N THR A 166 3.38 -11.82 -8.93
CA THR A 166 3.61 -10.77 -9.92
C THR A 166 5.11 -10.52 -10.14
N ASP A 167 5.42 -9.65 -11.09
CA ASP A 167 6.70 -8.96 -11.11
C ASP A 167 6.93 -8.17 -9.82
N THR A 168 8.19 -7.79 -9.59
CA THR A 168 8.55 -6.93 -8.46
C THR A 168 7.74 -5.64 -8.52
N VAL A 169 7.17 -5.26 -7.38
CA VAL A 169 6.42 -4.02 -7.24
C VAL A 169 7.43 -2.86 -7.17
N ASP A 170 7.60 -2.20 -8.30
CA ASP A 170 8.48 -1.05 -8.46
C ASP A 170 7.73 0.28 -8.50
N PRO A 171 8.39 1.41 -8.16
CA PRO A 171 7.80 2.72 -8.37
C PRO A 171 7.41 2.91 -9.85
N PHE A 172 6.12 3.07 -10.10
CA PHE A 172 5.62 3.32 -11.45
C PHE A 172 6.03 4.71 -11.93
N GLU A 173 6.42 4.83 -13.20
CA GLU A 173 6.76 6.13 -13.81
C GLU A 173 5.56 7.09 -13.77
N ASN A 174 4.38 6.59 -14.16
CA ASN A 174 3.14 7.33 -14.19
C ASN A 174 2.16 6.71 -13.20
N LYS A 175 1.55 7.52 -12.34
CA LYS A 175 0.44 7.07 -11.48
C LYS A 175 -0.69 8.08 -11.51
N VAL A 176 -1.91 7.60 -11.74
CA VAL A 176 -3.12 8.41 -11.71
C VAL A 176 -3.79 8.27 -10.34
N SER A 177 -4.32 9.38 -9.82
CA SER A 177 -5.05 9.43 -8.56
C SER A 177 -6.04 10.60 -8.56
N GLY A 178 -6.93 10.65 -7.54
CA GLY A 178 -7.86 11.75 -7.35
C GLY A 178 -8.82 11.94 -8.52
N VAL A 179 -9.25 10.82 -9.11
CA VAL A 179 -10.16 10.82 -10.26
C VAL A 179 -11.58 10.99 -9.74
N SER A 180 -12.24 12.08 -10.12
CA SER A 180 -13.63 12.32 -9.78
C SER A 180 -14.36 13.02 -10.92
N LEU A 181 -15.67 12.75 -11.01
CA LEU A 181 -16.59 13.39 -11.94
C LEU A 181 -17.79 13.86 -11.14
N PHE A 182 -18.07 15.17 -11.11
CA PHE A 182 -19.14 15.71 -10.26
C PHE A 182 -19.75 16.99 -10.85
N PRO A 183 -21.03 17.30 -10.56
CA PRO A 183 -21.70 18.48 -11.06
C PRO A 183 -21.24 19.77 -10.37
N GLN A 184 -20.87 20.77 -11.16
CA GLN A 184 -20.57 22.11 -10.65
C GLN A 184 -20.87 23.17 -11.71
N ASN A 185 -21.63 24.21 -11.32
CA ASN A 185 -21.89 25.41 -12.10
C ASN A 185 -22.38 25.13 -13.54
N GLY A 186 -23.37 24.24 -13.69
CA GLY A 186 -23.94 23.90 -14.99
C GLY A 186 -23.10 22.97 -15.86
N THR A 187 -22.02 22.40 -15.32
CA THR A 187 -21.12 21.46 -16.02
C THR A 187 -20.81 20.24 -15.15
N LEU A 188 -20.30 19.18 -15.77
CA LEU A 188 -19.58 18.12 -15.07
C LEU A 188 -18.11 18.49 -15.00
N VAL A 189 -17.54 18.41 -13.81
CA VAL A 189 -16.11 18.60 -13.58
C VAL A 189 -15.44 17.26 -13.53
N LEU A 190 -14.54 16.98 -14.48
CA LEU A 190 -13.59 15.88 -14.39
C LEU A 190 -12.31 16.39 -13.71
N GLN A 191 -11.98 15.81 -12.56
CA GLN A 191 -10.72 16.03 -11.87
C GLN A 191 -9.88 14.75 -11.94
N ALA A 192 -8.56 14.92 -12.12
CA ALA A 192 -7.60 13.84 -12.03
C ALA A 192 -6.20 14.42 -11.79
N THR A 193 -5.34 13.62 -11.17
CA THR A 193 -3.92 13.94 -10.97
C THR A 193 -3.05 12.90 -11.64
N LEU A 194 -2.07 13.35 -12.44
CA LEU A 194 -0.99 12.50 -12.92
C LEU A 194 0.27 12.78 -12.11
N ARG A 195 0.74 11.79 -11.35
CA ARG A 195 2.04 11.81 -10.66
C ARG A 195 3.11 11.19 -11.56
N ARG A 196 4.26 11.86 -11.66
CA ARG A 196 5.46 11.36 -12.35
C ARG A 196 6.71 11.43 -11.50
N ILE A 197 7.58 10.43 -11.61
CA ILE A 197 8.84 10.34 -10.83
C ILE A 197 10.06 10.83 -11.59
N SER A 198 10.01 10.90 -12.93
CA SER A 198 11.10 11.46 -13.72
C SER A 198 11.03 12.98 -13.73
N ALA A 199 12.13 13.67 -13.45
CA ALA A 199 12.22 15.13 -13.57
C ALA A 199 12.52 15.56 -15.02
N ASN A 200 11.78 16.55 -15.53
CA ASN A 200 12.12 17.23 -16.78
C ASN A 200 11.53 18.66 -16.79
N PRO A 201 12.36 19.71 -16.83
CA PRO A 201 11.86 21.09 -16.82
C PRO A 201 11.19 21.52 -18.13
N LYS A 202 11.43 20.81 -19.25
CA LYS A 202 10.82 21.11 -20.57
C LYS A 202 9.47 20.43 -20.77
N ARG A 203 8.99 19.70 -19.78
CA ARG A 203 7.83 18.85 -19.93
C ARG A 203 6.55 19.65 -20.06
N SER A 204 5.70 19.24 -21.01
CA SER A 204 4.29 19.62 -21.02
C SER A 204 3.41 18.38 -20.86
N VAL A 205 2.31 18.53 -20.12
CA VAL A 205 1.35 17.46 -19.89
C VAL A 205 -0.04 18.00 -20.21
N LYS A 206 -0.88 17.18 -20.84
CA LYS A 206 -2.28 17.50 -21.09
C LYS A 206 -3.15 16.30 -20.71
N LEU A 207 -4.33 16.58 -20.16
CA LEU A 207 -5.39 15.59 -19.99
C LEU A 207 -6.32 15.67 -21.19
N PHE A 208 -6.78 14.52 -21.67
CA PHE A 208 -7.77 14.36 -22.73
C PHE A 208 -8.91 13.47 -22.25
N TRP A 209 -10.09 13.65 -22.82
CA TRP A 209 -11.24 12.80 -22.50
C TRP A 209 -12.09 12.48 -23.74
N GLN A 210 -12.91 11.44 -23.58
CA GLN A 210 -13.91 11.02 -24.54
C GLN A 210 -15.30 11.22 -23.95
N GLU A 211 -16.13 12.00 -24.64
CA GLU A 211 -17.53 12.20 -24.29
C GLU A 211 -18.31 10.89 -24.35
N ARG A 212 -19.22 10.66 -23.39
CA ARG A 212 -19.98 9.40 -23.29
C ARG A 212 -20.99 9.25 -24.43
N GLN A 213 -21.71 10.32 -24.78
CA GLN A 213 -22.79 10.30 -25.78
C GLN A 213 -22.30 10.29 -27.25
N LYS A 214 -20.98 10.35 -27.51
CA LYS A 214 -20.39 10.32 -28.87
C LYS A 214 -19.55 9.06 -29.12
N GLN A 215 -20.03 7.89 -28.69
CA GLN A 215 -19.44 6.63 -29.12
C GLN A 215 -19.65 6.46 -30.65
N GLY A 216 -18.63 6.74 -31.45
CA GLY A 216 -18.63 6.45 -32.90
C GLY A 216 -18.52 7.66 -33.85
N SER A 217 -18.48 8.90 -33.35
CA SER A 217 -18.12 10.08 -34.16
C SER A 217 -16.90 10.78 -33.56
N SER A 218 -16.06 11.36 -34.41
CA SER A 218 -14.74 11.91 -34.05
C SER A 218 -14.78 12.71 -32.75
N ALA A 219 -14.04 12.18 -31.78
CA ALA A 219 -13.87 12.68 -30.43
C ALA A 219 -13.51 14.17 -30.44
N CYS A 220 -14.51 15.01 -30.19
CA CYS A 220 -14.38 16.44 -30.07
C CYS A 220 -13.84 17.13 -31.35
N ASN A 221 -14.36 18.33 -31.63
CA ASN A 221 -13.82 19.20 -32.66
C ASN A 221 -12.32 19.45 -32.43
N SER A 222 -11.58 19.83 -33.49
CA SER A 222 -10.12 19.88 -33.59
C SER A 222 -9.36 20.73 -32.54
N SER A 223 -10.05 21.28 -31.55
CA SER A 223 -9.53 22.04 -30.40
C SER A 223 -10.07 21.59 -29.02
N GLY A 224 -10.95 20.58 -28.91
CA GLY A 224 -12.02 20.65 -27.90
C GLY A 224 -11.98 19.80 -26.62
N CYS A 225 -11.32 18.64 -26.57
CA CYS A 225 -11.35 17.77 -25.36
C CYS A 225 -9.98 17.54 -24.76
N SER A 226 -9.33 18.65 -24.44
CA SER A 226 -8.10 18.61 -23.66
C SER A 226 -7.98 19.81 -22.74
N VAL A 227 -7.29 19.64 -21.62
CA VAL A 227 -6.93 20.72 -20.71
C VAL A 227 -5.48 20.60 -20.29
N ASN A 228 -4.87 21.76 -20.03
CA ASN A 228 -3.59 21.86 -19.36
C ASN A 228 -3.78 21.64 -17.84
N PRO A 229 -2.72 21.27 -17.09
CA PRO A 229 -2.83 21.16 -15.65
C PRO A 229 -3.16 22.53 -15.05
N THR A 230 -4.08 22.53 -14.08
CA THR A 230 -4.40 23.73 -13.29
C THR A 230 -3.33 24.03 -12.25
N LYS A 231 -2.59 22.99 -11.82
CA LYS A 231 -1.51 23.12 -10.85
C LYS A 231 -0.45 22.06 -11.10
N THR A 232 0.81 22.45 -10.90
CA THR A 232 1.96 21.53 -10.93
C THR A 232 2.71 21.69 -9.61
N THR A 233 3.00 20.59 -8.92
CA THR A 233 3.72 20.64 -7.64
C THR A 233 4.69 19.47 -7.53
N THR A 234 5.94 19.78 -7.19
CA THR A 234 7.00 18.79 -6.96
C THR A 234 7.14 18.53 -5.46
N TYR A 235 7.21 17.25 -5.12
CA TYR A 235 7.34 16.75 -3.75
C TYR A 235 8.61 15.91 -3.62
N SER A 236 9.26 15.96 -2.45
CA SER A 236 10.29 14.98 -2.12
C SER A 236 9.65 13.60 -1.97
N ALA A 237 10.32 12.58 -2.47
CA ALA A 237 9.87 11.21 -2.27
C ALA A 237 9.96 10.82 -0.79
N SER A 238 9.09 9.89 -0.38
CA SER A 238 9.18 9.27 0.95
C SER A 238 10.52 8.55 1.13
N PHE A 239 10.84 8.19 2.37
CA PHE A 239 12.01 7.36 2.70
C PHE A 239 12.12 6.13 1.78
N PHE A 240 11.03 5.36 1.65
CA PHE A 240 10.98 4.19 0.75
C PHE A 240 11.12 4.55 -0.72
N GLY A 241 10.59 5.70 -1.15
CA GLY A 241 10.81 6.18 -2.51
C GLY A 241 12.29 6.43 -2.80
N LYS A 242 12.99 7.10 -1.87
CA LYS A 242 14.42 7.40 -1.98
C LYS A 242 15.27 6.13 -2.01
N LEU A 243 14.94 5.15 -1.18
CA LEU A 243 15.58 3.83 -1.19
C LEU A 243 15.43 3.07 -2.51
N ARG A 244 14.37 3.37 -3.28
CA ARG A 244 14.15 2.83 -4.63
C ARG A 244 14.65 3.76 -5.74
N GLY A 245 15.51 4.73 -5.41
CA GLY A 245 16.12 5.65 -6.37
C GLY A 245 15.23 6.82 -6.80
N VAL A 246 14.03 6.97 -6.23
CA VAL A 246 13.14 8.11 -6.51
C VAL A 246 13.47 9.25 -5.55
N LYS A 247 14.03 10.35 -6.05
CA LYS A 247 14.37 11.52 -5.22
C LYS A 247 13.18 12.43 -4.97
N GLU A 248 12.40 12.66 -6.03
CA GLU A 248 11.26 13.55 -6.06
C GLU A 248 10.20 13.02 -7.03
N PHE A 249 9.01 13.57 -6.96
CA PHE A 249 7.95 13.34 -7.94
C PHE A 249 7.13 14.61 -8.14
N THR A 250 6.57 14.77 -9.34
CA THR A 250 5.74 15.91 -9.71
C THR A 250 4.30 15.46 -9.93
N ASN A 251 3.36 16.14 -9.27
CA ASN A 251 1.94 16.02 -9.54
C ASN A 251 1.51 17.09 -10.55
N TYR A 252 0.78 16.66 -11.57
CA TYR A 252 0.04 17.50 -12.50
C TYR A 252 -1.45 17.32 -12.20
N GLU A 253 -2.08 18.35 -11.66
CA GLU A 253 -3.50 18.35 -11.30
C GLU A 253 -4.31 18.96 -12.43
N PHE A 254 -5.41 18.31 -12.80
CA PHE A 254 -6.27 18.72 -13.91
C PHE A 254 -7.70 18.91 -13.44
N ARG A 255 -8.37 19.89 -14.06
CA ARG A 255 -9.80 20.14 -13.88
C ARG A 255 -10.41 20.52 -15.23
N ALA A 256 -11.24 19.65 -15.79
CA ALA A 256 -11.93 19.89 -17.05
C ALA A 256 -13.43 20.12 -16.80
N GLN A 257 -14.00 21.16 -17.43
CA GLN A 257 -15.44 21.42 -17.43
C GLN A 257 -16.06 20.81 -18.67
N ILE A 258 -17.08 19.98 -18.48
CA ILE A 258 -17.64 19.11 -19.50
C ILE A 258 -19.15 19.34 -19.54
N PRO A 259 -19.76 19.52 -20.72
CA PRO A 259 -21.20 19.70 -20.81
C PRO A 259 -21.96 18.55 -20.13
N LEU A 260 -22.97 18.89 -19.31
CA LEU A 260 -23.74 17.92 -18.51
C LEU A 260 -24.33 16.77 -19.35
N GLY A 261 -24.77 17.08 -20.56
CA GLY A 261 -25.34 16.11 -21.51
C GLY A 261 -24.30 15.25 -22.23
N ALA A 262 -23.04 15.68 -22.32
CA ALA A 262 -21.99 14.94 -23.00
C ALA A 262 -21.38 13.86 -22.11
N SER A 263 -21.09 14.22 -20.84
CA SER A 263 -20.44 13.36 -19.83
C SER A 263 -19.10 12.78 -20.30
N VAL A 264 -18.50 11.88 -19.53
CA VAL A 264 -17.21 11.23 -19.83
C VAL A 264 -17.34 9.72 -19.73
N SER A 265 -16.74 9.03 -20.70
CA SER A 265 -16.58 7.58 -20.69
C SER A 265 -15.13 7.15 -20.44
N LYS A 266 -14.16 7.90 -20.98
CA LYS A 266 -12.72 7.59 -20.87
C LYS A 266 -11.89 8.86 -20.79
N PHE A 267 -10.71 8.78 -20.18
CA PHE A 267 -9.70 9.84 -20.20
C PHE A 267 -8.28 9.27 -20.30
N TRP A 268 -7.34 10.10 -20.74
CA TRP A 268 -5.91 9.76 -20.86
C TRP A 268 -5.07 11.03 -20.80
N PHE A 269 -3.76 10.87 -20.80
CA PHE A 269 -2.84 12.00 -20.80
C PHE A 269 -1.93 11.93 -22.02
N THR A 270 -1.38 13.09 -22.40
CA THR A 270 -0.17 13.12 -23.21
C THR A 270 0.94 13.80 -22.44
N VAL A 271 2.14 13.30 -22.61
CA VAL A 271 3.36 13.84 -22.05
C VAL A 271 4.29 14.18 -23.21
N ASP A 272 4.69 15.44 -23.33
CA ASP A 272 5.79 15.84 -24.21
C ASP A 272 7.02 16.18 -23.36
N GLU A 273 8.11 15.46 -23.61
CA GLU A 273 9.40 15.66 -22.94
C GLU A 273 10.33 16.63 -23.70
N GLY A 274 9.82 17.30 -24.74
CA GLY A 274 10.57 18.13 -25.68
C GLY A 274 10.98 17.42 -26.97
N SER A 275 10.45 16.20 -27.21
CA SER A 275 10.72 15.38 -28.40
C SER A 275 9.44 14.91 -29.09
N GLY A 276 8.28 15.46 -28.69
CA GLY A 276 6.97 15.07 -29.16
C GLY A 276 6.14 14.41 -28.07
N ALA A 277 4.83 14.61 -28.16
CA ALA A 277 3.87 14.09 -27.20
C ALA A 277 3.69 12.57 -27.31
N LYS A 278 3.79 11.88 -26.18
CA LYS A 278 3.50 10.45 -26.01
C LYS A 278 2.25 10.25 -25.17
N THR A 279 1.41 9.30 -25.55
CA THR A 279 0.22 8.93 -24.78
C THR A 279 0.59 8.21 -23.50
N VAL A 280 -0.07 8.58 -22.40
CA VAL A 280 -0.02 7.90 -21.10
C VAL A 280 -1.43 7.46 -20.75
N GLU A 281 -1.64 6.14 -20.68
CA GLU A 281 -2.95 5.51 -20.55
C GLU A 281 -2.86 4.18 -19.78
N ASN A 282 -4.01 3.60 -19.44
CA ASN A 282 -4.08 2.34 -18.70
C ASN A 282 -3.95 1.13 -19.66
N GLY A 283 -2.71 0.67 -19.90
CA GLY A 283 -2.46 -0.55 -20.67
C GLY A 283 -3.01 -0.55 -22.10
N GLY A 284 -3.07 0.61 -22.76
CA GLY A 284 -3.63 0.77 -24.12
C GLY A 284 -5.15 1.02 -24.19
N GLY A 285 -5.86 0.95 -23.06
CA GLY A 285 -7.33 1.01 -23.01
C GLY A 285 -7.94 2.36 -22.62
N ARG A 286 -7.09 3.38 -22.32
CA ARG A 286 -7.46 4.62 -21.59
C ARG A 286 -7.96 4.32 -20.17
N TYR A 287 -8.15 5.35 -19.36
CA TYR A 287 -8.77 5.22 -18.03
C TYR A 287 -10.28 5.34 -18.16
N GLU A 288 -11.02 4.37 -17.65
CA GLU A 288 -12.48 4.32 -17.79
C GLU A 288 -13.18 5.07 -16.66
N ILE A 289 -14.23 5.80 -17.02
CA ILE A 289 -15.26 6.29 -16.10
C ILE A 289 -16.47 5.41 -16.34
N GLU A 290 -16.76 4.49 -15.42
CA GLU A 290 -17.77 3.47 -15.63
C GLU A 290 -19.18 4.07 -15.82
N GLN A 291 -19.51 5.07 -14.99
CA GLN A 291 -20.83 5.67 -14.93
C GLN A 291 -20.80 7.12 -14.44
N ASP A 292 -21.88 7.84 -14.69
CA ASP A 292 -22.16 9.20 -14.24
C ASP A 292 -23.59 9.35 -13.67
N THR A 293 -24.19 8.24 -13.26
CA THR A 293 -25.48 8.18 -12.57
C THR A 293 -25.34 8.55 -11.10
N VAL A 294 -24.30 8.07 -10.42
CA VAL A 294 -24.02 8.29 -9.00
C VAL A 294 -22.62 8.84 -8.87
N VAL A 295 -22.48 10.01 -8.27
CA VAL A 295 -21.21 10.73 -8.21
C VAL A 295 -20.95 11.23 -6.80
N TYR A 296 -19.79 10.89 -6.25
CA TYR A 296 -19.26 11.61 -5.09
C TYR A 296 -19.00 13.08 -5.46
N ASP A 297 -19.50 14.00 -4.64
CA ASP A 297 -19.36 15.44 -4.86
C ASP A 297 -18.40 16.08 -3.84
N PRO A 298 -17.10 16.21 -4.19
CA PRO A 298 -16.12 16.83 -3.32
C PRO A 298 -16.33 18.35 -3.17
N ALA A 299 -17.08 19.01 -4.07
CA ALA A 299 -17.30 20.45 -3.99
C ALA A 299 -18.37 20.82 -2.94
N ARG A 300 -19.27 19.90 -2.63
CA ARG A 300 -20.33 20.07 -1.60
C ARG A 300 -20.05 19.30 -0.31
N THR A 301 -19.14 18.34 -0.33
CA THR A 301 -18.70 17.62 0.88
C THR A 301 -17.92 18.57 1.78
N THR A 302 -18.27 18.65 3.06
CA THR A 302 -17.65 19.58 4.03
C THR A 302 -17.26 18.90 5.34
N ILE A 303 -16.48 19.58 6.16
CA ILE A 303 -16.31 19.21 7.58
C ILE A 303 -17.65 19.48 8.29
N ALA A 304 -18.03 18.62 9.25
CA ALA A 304 -19.19 18.88 10.09
C ALA A 304 -18.98 20.14 10.96
N SER A 305 -20.07 20.77 11.38
CA SER A 305 -20.02 21.99 12.19
C SER A 305 -19.21 21.80 13.48
N ALA A 306 -18.64 22.89 14.00
CA ALA A 306 -17.81 22.88 15.21
C ALA A 306 -18.51 22.15 16.37
N GLY A 307 -17.83 21.15 16.96
CA GLY A 307 -18.34 20.32 18.05
C GLY A 307 -18.86 18.94 17.64
N VAL A 308 -18.97 18.65 16.35
CA VAL A 308 -19.25 17.30 15.83
C VAL A 308 -18.00 16.77 15.13
N ASP A 309 -17.44 15.68 15.63
CA ASP A 309 -16.39 14.97 14.91
C ASP A 309 -17.01 14.27 13.69
N GLY A 310 -16.71 14.76 12.48
CA GLY A 310 -17.22 14.14 11.27
C GLY A 310 -17.09 14.98 10.01
N LYS A 311 -17.34 14.35 8.87
CA LYS A 311 -17.43 14.97 7.54
C LYS A 311 -18.86 14.80 7.03
N VAL A 312 -19.45 15.86 6.51
CA VAL A 312 -20.74 15.84 5.82
C VAL A 312 -20.47 15.46 4.36
N LEU A 313 -20.71 14.19 4.04
CA LEU A 313 -20.52 13.66 2.70
C LEU A 313 -21.71 14.04 1.80
N VAL A 314 -21.44 14.36 0.54
CA VAL A 314 -22.48 14.59 -0.46
C VAL A 314 -22.28 13.68 -1.67
N VAL A 315 -23.35 13.02 -2.09
CA VAL A 315 -23.42 12.16 -3.28
C VAL A 315 -24.56 12.66 -4.17
N GLY A 316 -24.27 12.92 -5.44
CA GLY A 316 -25.28 13.24 -6.44
C GLY A 316 -25.79 11.99 -7.14
N VAL A 317 -27.09 11.92 -7.38
CA VAL A 317 -27.73 10.94 -8.28
C VAL A 317 -28.41 11.71 -9.41
N ARG A 318 -28.23 11.28 -10.67
CA ARG A 318 -28.95 11.86 -11.84
C ARG A 318 -30.44 12.02 -11.53
N THR A 319 -30.97 13.24 -11.66
CA THR A 319 -32.31 13.60 -11.15
C THR A 319 -33.41 12.73 -11.76
N GLU A 320 -33.32 12.40 -13.04
CA GLU A 320 -34.26 11.54 -13.76
C GLU A 320 -34.29 10.09 -13.24
N GLN A 321 -33.28 9.68 -12.48
CA GLN A 321 -33.14 8.36 -11.87
C GLN A 321 -33.17 8.39 -10.34
N ALA A 322 -33.24 9.57 -9.72
CA ALA A 322 -33.17 9.73 -8.27
C ALA A 322 -34.44 9.27 -7.53
N ALA A 323 -35.58 9.20 -8.22
CA ALA A 323 -36.83 8.76 -7.63
C ALA A 323 -36.71 7.29 -7.14
N GLY A 324 -36.86 7.09 -5.82
CA GLY A 324 -36.71 5.79 -5.18
C GLY A 324 -35.27 5.27 -5.10
N ALA A 325 -34.27 6.11 -5.41
CA ALA A 325 -32.87 5.76 -5.23
C ALA A 325 -32.55 5.52 -3.74
N LYS A 326 -31.79 4.47 -3.47
CA LYS A 326 -31.23 4.21 -2.14
C LYS A 326 -29.73 4.39 -2.22
N VAL A 327 -29.17 5.27 -1.41
CA VAL A 327 -27.74 5.57 -1.40
C VAL A 327 -27.21 5.34 0.02
N SER A 328 -26.11 4.63 0.14
CA SER A 328 -25.43 4.38 1.41
C SER A 328 -23.93 4.44 1.22
N VAL A 329 -23.20 4.59 2.32
CA VAL A 329 -21.74 4.52 2.33
C VAL A 329 -21.26 3.51 3.33
N GLU A 330 -20.27 2.73 2.90
CA GLU A 330 -19.52 1.81 3.74
C GLU A 330 -18.16 2.46 4.02
N THR A 331 -17.91 2.88 5.24
CA THR A 331 -16.67 3.54 5.65
C THR A 331 -15.73 2.55 6.32
N TYR A 332 -14.43 2.78 6.15
CA TYR A 332 -13.39 1.96 6.75
C TYR A 332 -12.44 2.85 7.54
N GLN A 333 -12.29 2.54 8.82
CA GLN A 333 -11.40 3.25 9.75
C GLN A 333 -10.48 2.24 10.43
N GLY A 334 -9.20 2.56 10.56
CA GLY A 334 -8.31 1.79 11.44
C GLY A 334 -8.53 2.21 12.89
N ASP A 335 -8.75 1.25 13.79
CA ASP A 335 -8.65 1.49 15.22
C ASP A 335 -7.17 1.45 15.65
N THR A 336 -6.70 2.47 16.35
CA THR A 336 -5.36 2.48 16.96
C THR A 336 -5.53 2.47 18.48
N PRO A 337 -4.89 1.55 19.22
CA PRO A 337 -3.75 0.71 18.84
C PRO A 337 -4.10 -0.72 18.39
N ASN A 338 -5.38 -1.12 18.42
CA ASN A 338 -5.75 -2.54 18.26
C ASN A 338 -5.70 -3.03 16.80
N TYR A 339 -5.55 -2.12 15.84
CA TYR A 339 -5.54 -2.39 14.39
C TYR A 339 -6.76 -3.17 13.88
N ILE A 340 -7.88 -3.14 14.60
CA ILE A 340 -9.14 -3.73 14.17
C ILE A 340 -9.83 -2.72 13.25
N PRO A 341 -10.22 -3.11 12.01
CA PRO A 341 -10.94 -2.21 11.14
C PRO A 341 -12.35 -1.98 11.67
N ILE A 342 -12.69 -0.71 11.91
CA ILE A 342 -14.06 -0.28 12.18
C ILE A 342 -14.73 -0.02 10.83
N ILE A 343 -15.75 -0.82 10.53
CA ILE A 343 -16.57 -0.68 9.32
C ILE A 343 -17.94 -0.15 9.72
N GLN A 344 -18.40 0.92 9.10
CA GLN A 344 -19.75 1.47 9.33
C GLN A 344 -20.52 1.60 8.02
N ASN A 345 -21.79 1.20 8.05
CA ASN A 345 -22.72 1.41 6.95
C ASN A 345 -23.68 2.54 7.32
N ILE A 346 -23.72 3.57 6.49
CA ILE A 346 -24.49 4.80 6.74
C ILE A 346 -25.41 5.03 5.54
N ASP A 347 -26.71 5.00 5.77
CA ASP A 347 -27.72 5.34 4.76
C ASP A 347 -27.77 6.87 4.57
N LEU A 348 -27.48 7.33 3.35
CA LEU A 348 -27.54 8.75 3.01
C LEU A 348 -29.00 9.16 2.79
N GLN A 349 -29.36 10.32 3.34
CA GLN A 349 -30.68 10.90 3.23
C GLN A 349 -30.71 11.97 2.14
N LEU A 350 -31.88 12.30 1.61
CA LEU A 350 -32.03 13.40 0.67
C LEU A 350 -31.49 14.71 1.29
N ASP A 351 -30.61 15.40 0.57
CA ASP A 351 -29.98 16.62 1.06
C ASP A 351 -30.90 17.82 0.85
N ALA A 352 -31.67 18.16 1.90
CA ALA A 352 -32.57 19.31 1.88
C ALA A 352 -31.84 20.67 1.78
N LYS A 353 -30.53 20.74 2.08
CA LYS A 353 -29.74 21.97 1.99
C LYS A 353 -29.22 22.22 0.58
N ASN A 354 -29.02 21.16 -0.19
CA ASN A 354 -28.60 21.21 -1.58
C ASN A 354 -29.74 20.74 -2.51
N PRO A 355 -30.65 21.66 -2.92
CA PRO A 355 -31.73 21.29 -3.83
C PRO A 355 -31.19 20.74 -5.15
N PRO A 356 -31.98 19.93 -5.88
CA PRO A 356 -31.55 19.38 -7.16
C PRO A 356 -31.02 20.47 -8.11
N LYS A 357 -29.82 20.25 -8.64
CA LYS A 357 -29.10 21.23 -9.45
C LYS A 357 -28.20 20.50 -10.45
N ASP A 358 -27.97 21.12 -11.61
CA ASP A 358 -27.05 20.63 -12.64
C ASP A 358 -27.39 19.20 -13.12
N GLY A 359 -28.68 18.81 -13.06
CA GLY A 359 -29.15 17.48 -13.43
C GLY A 359 -28.93 16.39 -12.37
N TYR A 360 -28.58 16.77 -11.13
CA TYR A 360 -28.42 15.83 -10.02
C TYR A 360 -29.30 16.21 -8.83
N THR A 361 -29.77 15.18 -8.13
CA THR A 361 -30.42 15.22 -6.82
C THR A 361 -29.41 14.72 -5.79
N PHE A 362 -29.25 15.46 -4.70
CA PHE A 362 -28.16 15.21 -3.75
C PHE A 362 -28.64 14.44 -2.52
N PHE A 363 -27.78 13.55 -2.04
CA PHE A 363 -27.94 12.78 -0.82
C PHE A 363 -26.76 13.07 0.10
N THR A 364 -27.00 13.10 1.40
CA THR A 364 -26.00 13.45 2.40
C THR A 364 -26.08 12.60 3.66
N GLY A 365 -24.96 12.51 4.36
CA GLY A 365 -24.82 11.82 5.63
C GLY A 365 -23.50 12.22 6.30
N THR A 366 -23.43 12.05 7.61
CA THR A 366 -22.21 12.34 8.39
C THR A 366 -21.40 11.08 8.57
N ILE A 367 -20.13 11.12 8.19
CA ILE A 367 -19.15 10.05 8.41
C ILE A 367 -18.11 10.47 9.43
N SER A 368 -17.45 9.51 10.07
CA SER A 368 -16.29 9.76 10.95
C SER A 368 -15.19 10.53 10.20
N SER A 369 -14.56 11.51 10.87
CA SER A 369 -13.42 12.23 10.31
C SER A 369 -12.20 11.32 10.09
N SER A 370 -12.14 10.22 10.85
CA SER A 370 -11.08 9.21 10.84
C SER A 370 -11.30 8.12 9.78
N ALA A 371 -12.36 8.22 8.96
CA ALA A 371 -12.57 7.32 7.83
C ALA A 371 -11.38 7.43 6.84
N SER A 372 -10.72 6.29 6.60
CA SER A 372 -9.52 6.15 5.77
C SER A 372 -9.84 5.92 4.28
N TYR A 373 -11.01 5.37 3.98
CA TYR A 373 -11.60 5.31 2.65
C TYR A 373 -13.07 4.93 2.79
N LEU A 374 -13.82 5.04 1.70
CA LEU A 374 -15.21 4.59 1.68
C LEU A 374 -15.61 4.00 0.33
N HIS A 375 -16.70 3.24 0.37
CA HIS A 375 -17.45 2.85 -0.82
C HIS A 375 -18.83 3.50 -0.78
N VAL A 376 -19.14 4.28 -1.82
CA VAL A 376 -20.52 4.71 -2.10
C VAL A 376 -21.25 3.55 -2.76
N ASN A 377 -22.34 3.10 -2.15
CA ASN A 377 -23.22 2.08 -2.66
C ASN A 377 -24.56 2.72 -3.02
N ALA A 378 -25.11 2.38 -4.18
CA ALA A 378 -26.41 2.89 -4.58
C ALA A 378 -27.24 1.86 -5.33
N VAL A 379 -28.55 1.90 -5.13
CA VAL A 379 -29.54 1.19 -5.92
C VAL A 379 -30.38 2.22 -6.66
N VAL A 380 -30.21 2.27 -7.98
CA VAL A 380 -30.84 3.27 -8.85
C VAL A 380 -31.50 2.55 -10.03
N GLY A 381 -32.82 2.69 -10.17
CA GLY A 381 -33.58 1.97 -11.21
C GLY A 381 -33.39 0.45 -11.19
N GLY A 382 -33.22 -0.14 -9.99
CA GLY A 382 -32.96 -1.57 -9.79
C GLY A 382 -31.51 -2.02 -10.05
N LYS A 383 -30.62 -1.13 -10.52
CA LYS A 383 -29.20 -1.43 -10.73
C LYS A 383 -28.38 -1.07 -9.49
N LYS A 384 -27.44 -1.94 -9.13
CA LYS A 384 -26.47 -1.69 -8.05
C LYS A 384 -25.24 -1.00 -8.63
N ILE A 385 -24.83 0.09 -8.00
CA ILE A 385 -23.62 0.86 -8.33
C ILE A 385 -22.75 0.91 -7.08
N ARG A 386 -21.44 0.69 -7.26
CA ARG A 386 -20.44 0.82 -6.20
C ARG A 386 -19.29 1.71 -6.70
N GLN A 387 -18.98 2.77 -5.96
CA GLN A 387 -17.89 3.69 -6.27
C GLN A 387 -16.93 3.75 -5.08
N PHE A 388 -15.63 3.59 -5.32
CA PHE A 388 -14.59 3.78 -4.30
C PHE A 388 -14.18 5.26 -4.20
N VAL A 389 -13.95 5.73 -2.97
CA VAL A 389 -13.41 7.07 -2.68
C VAL A 389 -12.27 6.92 -1.66
N ASP A 390 -11.08 7.38 -2.03
CA ASP A 390 -9.87 7.37 -1.20
C ASP A 390 -9.95 8.47 -0.12
N SER A 391 -9.33 8.27 1.06
CA SER A 391 -9.24 9.32 2.09
C SER A 391 -8.67 10.63 1.56
N LYS A 392 -7.72 10.59 0.62
CA LYS A 392 -7.14 11.81 0.06
C LYS A 392 -8.17 12.66 -0.67
N ASP A 393 -9.22 12.04 -1.19
CA ASP A 393 -10.32 12.70 -1.88
C ASP A 393 -11.45 13.11 -0.90
N LEU A 394 -11.37 12.66 0.36
CA LEU A 394 -12.25 13.04 1.47
C LEU A 394 -11.71 14.22 2.29
N ILE A 395 -10.53 14.77 1.96
CA ILE A 395 -9.90 15.85 2.71
C ILE A 395 -10.13 17.16 1.93
N LEU A 396 -10.82 18.11 2.55
CA LEU A 396 -10.83 19.53 2.15
C LEU A 396 -9.56 20.22 2.66
#